data_AF-A0ABD3PPX1-F1
#
_entry.id   AF-A0ABD3PPX1-F1
#
_cell.length_a   1.000
_cell.length_b   1.000
_cell.length_c   1.000
_cell.angle_alpha   90.00
_cell.angle_beta   90.00
_cell.angle_gamma   90.00
#
_symmetry.space_group_name_H-M   'P 1'
#
loop_
_entity.id
_entity.type
_entity.pdbx_description
1 polymer ?
#
loop_
_entity_poly.entity_id
_entity_poly.type
_entity_poly.pdbx_seq_one_letter_code
_entity_poly.pdbx_strand_id
1 'polypeptide(L)'
;MITGPDRSPYANGCFFFDINLPSTYPRVAPKVQFLTTGGGRIRFNPNLGTWQRPGWISGESISLQVLISIQSLILISNPYFNEPGFDTSRGTVRGNACSQRYNANIRQHTIDAAIKSHLSSNLKNNNVYPEFEGGMVKH
;
A
#
# COMPACT_ATOMS: atom_id res chain seq x y z
N MET A 1 5.16 -1.63 -9.13
CA MET A 1 5.75 -1.24 -7.83
C MET A 1 5.38 0.21 -7.51
N ILE A 2 5.08 0.53 -6.25
CA ILE A 2 4.88 1.90 -5.75
C ILE A 2 5.82 2.08 -4.55
N THR A 3 6.58 3.17 -4.50
CA THR A 3 7.41 3.51 -3.34
C THR A 3 6.57 4.22 -2.28
N GLY A 4 6.86 3.95 -1.02
CA GLY A 4 6.16 4.57 0.10
C GLY A 4 6.44 6.08 0.17
N PRO A 5 5.41 6.93 0.30
CA PRO A 5 5.57 8.38 0.39
C PRO A 5 6.40 8.80 1.60
N ASP A 6 7.13 9.91 1.45
CA ASP A 6 7.83 10.56 2.55
C ASP A 6 6.87 10.96 3.67
N ARG A 7 7.38 11.01 4.91
CA ARG A 7 6.61 11.38 6.11
C ARG A 7 5.38 10.48 6.33
N SER A 8 5.42 9.26 5.83
CA SER A 8 4.47 8.19 6.12
C SER A 8 5.18 7.03 6.81
N PRO A 9 4.47 6.13 7.52
CA PRO A 9 5.08 4.92 8.07
C PRO A 9 5.51 3.91 6.98
N TYR A 10 5.20 4.20 5.72
CA TYR A 10 5.55 3.42 4.54
C TYR A 10 6.84 3.89 3.86
N ALA A 11 7.40 5.03 4.29
CA ALA A 11 8.51 5.70 3.64
C ALA A 11 9.65 4.75 3.24
N ASN A 12 10.16 4.93 2.02
CA ASN A 12 11.22 4.14 1.40
C ASN A 12 10.90 2.66 1.12
N GLY A 13 9.74 2.15 1.54
CA GLY A 13 9.33 0.78 1.20
C GLY A 13 8.95 0.61 -0.26
N CYS A 14 9.31 -0.54 -0.85
CA CYS A 14 8.85 -0.96 -2.17
C CYS A 14 7.60 -1.83 -2.04
N PHE A 15 6.46 -1.34 -2.52
CA PHE A 15 5.18 -2.02 -2.42
C PHE A 15 4.72 -2.55 -3.78
N PHE A 16 4.41 -3.84 -3.83
CA PHE A 16 3.98 -4.53 -5.03
C PHE A 16 2.47 -4.70 -5.07
N PHE A 17 1.91 -4.45 -6.24
CA PHE A 17 0.50 -4.56 -6.55
C PHE A 17 0.37 -5.31 -7.87
N ASP A 18 -0.49 -6.33 -7.89
CA ASP A 18 -0.95 -6.95 -9.14
C ASP A 18 -2.20 -6.20 -9.61
N ILE A 19 -2.25 -5.85 -10.90
CA ILE A 19 -3.35 -5.09 -11.50
C ILE A 19 -3.86 -5.88 -12.70
N ASN A 20 -5.07 -6.42 -12.56
CA ASN A 20 -5.74 -7.15 -13.62
C ASN A 20 -6.84 -6.29 -14.26
N LEU A 21 -6.77 -6.12 -15.58
CA LEU A 21 -7.80 -5.47 -16.37
C LEU A 21 -8.78 -6.54 -16.87
N PRO A 22 -10.02 -6.63 -16.33
CA PRO A 22 -10.98 -7.62 -16.79
C PRO A 22 -11.39 -7.34 -18.24
N SER A 23 -11.95 -8.33 -18.94
CA SER A 23 -12.49 -8.18 -20.30
C SER A 23 -13.62 -7.14 -20.40
N THR A 24 -14.21 -6.76 -19.27
CA THR A 24 -15.24 -5.72 -19.15
C THR A 24 -14.66 -4.32 -18.94
N TYR A 25 -13.34 -4.16 -18.82
CA TYR A 25 -12.70 -2.84 -18.77
C TYR A 25 -12.90 -2.09 -20.11
N PRO A 26 -13.17 -0.77 -20.11
CA PRO A 26 -13.19 0.15 -18.97
C PRO A 26 -14.57 0.31 -18.30
N ARG A 27 -15.58 -0.52 -18.62
CA ARG A 27 -16.89 -0.43 -17.94
C ARG A 27 -16.80 -0.78 -16.46
N VAL A 28 -15.91 -1.70 -16.11
CA VAL A 28 -15.61 -2.08 -14.72
C VAL A 28 -14.16 -1.69 -14.40
N ALA A 29 -13.94 -1.26 -13.16
CA ALA A 29 -12.62 -0.91 -12.67
C ALA A 29 -11.62 -2.08 -12.75
N PRO A 30 -10.31 -1.79 -12.86
CA PRO A 30 -9.26 -2.79 -12.68
C PRO A 30 -9.43 -3.53 -11.34
N LYS A 31 -9.02 -4.79 -11.27
CA LYS A 31 -8.83 -5.50 -10.00
C LYS A 31 -7.40 -5.25 -9.53
N VAL A 32 -7.22 -4.90 -8.26
CA VAL A 32 -5.89 -4.68 -7.68
C VAL A 32 -5.74 -5.58 -6.47
N GLN A 33 -4.64 -6.33 -6.45
CA GLN A 33 -4.25 -7.14 -5.31
C GLN A 33 -2.92 -6.63 -4.77
N PHE A 34 -2.85 -6.47 -3.46
CA PHE A 34 -1.62 -6.07 -2.78
C PHE A 34 -0.77 -7.31 -2.46
N LEU A 35 0.50 -7.29 -2.86
CA LEU A 35 1.39 -8.46 -2.81
C LEU A 35 2.39 -8.41 -1.65
N THR A 36 2.85 -7.22 -1.24
CA THR A 36 3.84 -7.05 -0.16
C THR A 36 3.21 -7.25 1.22
N THR A 37 2.83 -8.48 1.55
CA THR A 37 2.08 -8.83 2.78
C THR A 37 2.91 -9.58 3.81
N GLY A 38 4.22 -9.77 3.57
CA GLY A 38 5.07 -10.60 4.41
C GLY A 38 4.60 -12.06 4.49
N GLY A 39 4.11 -12.61 3.37
CA GLY A 39 3.51 -13.94 3.31
C GLY A 39 2.12 -14.01 3.97
N GLY A 40 1.31 -12.96 3.82
CA GLY A 40 -0.04 -12.86 4.39
C GLY A 40 -0.10 -12.52 5.89
N ARG A 41 1.04 -12.28 6.54
CA ARG A 41 1.13 -12.05 7.99
C ARG A 41 0.96 -10.58 8.40
N ILE A 42 1.11 -9.66 7.45
CA ILE A 42 1.15 -8.23 7.72
C ILE A 42 -0.05 -7.54 7.08
N ARG A 43 -0.84 -6.84 7.91
CA ARG A 43 -1.89 -5.93 7.47
C ARG A 43 -1.36 -4.49 7.47
N PHE A 44 -0.94 -4.00 6.31
CA PHE A 44 -0.30 -2.69 6.16
C PHE A 44 -1.26 -1.49 6.29
N ASN A 45 -2.54 -1.66 5.95
CA ASN A 45 -3.53 -0.60 6.03
C ASN A 45 -4.94 -1.22 6.15
N PRO A 46 -5.86 -0.60 6.91
CA PRO A 46 -7.23 -1.09 7.02
C PRO A 46 -7.98 -1.24 5.70
N ASN A 47 -7.70 -0.36 4.73
CA ASN A 47 -8.33 -0.36 3.41
C ASN A 47 -7.78 -1.46 2.48
N LEU A 48 -6.64 -2.09 2.80
CA LEU A 48 -6.10 -3.16 1.95
C LEU A 48 -6.95 -4.43 2.10
N GLY A 49 -7.82 -4.69 1.12
CA GLY A 49 -8.68 -5.88 1.04
C GLY A 49 -10.18 -5.61 1.18
N THR A 50 -10.56 -4.51 1.81
CA THR A 50 -11.97 -4.10 2.02
C THR A 50 -12.39 -2.91 1.14
N TRP A 51 -11.46 -2.35 0.38
CA TRP A 51 -11.70 -1.13 -0.39
C TRP A 51 -12.67 -1.37 -1.55
N GLN A 52 -13.92 -0.93 -1.38
CA GLN A 52 -14.77 -0.59 -2.51
C GLN A 52 -14.20 0.68 -3.14
N ARG A 53 -13.70 0.56 -4.38
CA ARG A 53 -13.11 1.70 -5.10
C ARG A 53 -14.17 2.82 -5.19
N PRO A 54 -13.95 3.99 -4.58
CA PRO A 54 -14.85 5.10 -4.73
C PRO A 54 -14.81 5.57 -6.19
N GLY A 55 -15.98 5.65 -6.81
CA GLY A 55 -16.21 6.48 -8.00
C GLY A 55 -15.50 6.03 -9.29
N TRP A 56 -15.48 4.73 -9.62
CA TRP A 56 -15.16 4.33 -10.99
C TRP A 56 -16.32 4.73 -11.92
N ILE A 57 -16.04 5.64 -12.85
CA ILE A 57 -17.00 6.09 -13.86
C ILE A 57 -16.54 5.56 -15.21
N SER A 58 -17.36 4.69 -15.81
CA SER A 58 -17.09 4.11 -17.11
C SER A 58 -16.90 5.20 -18.17
N GLY A 59 -15.74 5.22 -18.83
CA GLY A 59 -15.42 6.17 -19.90
C GLY A 59 -14.76 7.47 -19.45
N GLU A 60 -14.75 7.77 -18.14
CA GLU A 60 -14.06 8.94 -17.57
C GLU A 60 -12.87 8.54 -16.71
N SER A 61 -13.01 7.48 -15.92
CA SER A 61 -11.95 6.96 -15.08
C SER A 61 -10.86 6.28 -15.90
N ILE A 62 -9.60 6.60 -15.57
CA ILE A 62 -8.42 5.98 -16.18
C ILE A 62 -7.65 5.17 -15.13
N SER A 63 -6.85 4.20 -15.58
CA SER A 63 -6.02 3.37 -14.71
C SER A 63 -5.09 4.17 -13.80
N LEU A 64 -4.65 5.36 -14.21
CA LEU A 64 -3.86 6.26 -13.38
C LEU A 64 -4.60 6.71 -12.11
N GLN A 65 -5.93 6.89 -12.17
CA GLN A 65 -6.74 7.24 -11.00
C GLN A 65 -6.64 6.16 -9.90
N VAL A 66 -6.50 4.89 -10.29
CA VAL A 66 -6.31 3.79 -9.35
C VAL A 66 -4.97 3.90 -8.63
N LEU A 67 -3.89 4.20 -9.36
CA LEU A 67 -2.55 4.35 -8.78
C LEU A 67 -2.49 5.55 -7.83
N ILE A 68 -3.08 6.68 -8.23
CA ILE A 68 -3.18 7.89 -7.40
C ILE A 68 -3.97 7.58 -6.13
N SER A 69 -5.09 6.86 -6.24
CA SER A 69 -5.92 6.52 -5.09
C SER A 69 -5.19 5.63 -4.08
N ILE A 70 -4.36 4.70 -4.54
CA ILE A 70 -3.53 3.86 -3.66
C ILE A 70 -2.57 4.75 -2.85
N GLN A 71 -1.88 5.69 -3.48
CA GLN A 71 -0.97 6.60 -2.77
C GLN A 71 -1.72 7.52 -1.80
N SER A 72 -2.86 8.06 -2.23
CA SER A 72 -3.61 9.06 -1.46
C SER A 72 -4.48 8.50 -0.33
N LEU A 73 -4.84 7.22 -0.38
CA LEU A 73 -5.82 6.63 0.57
C LEU A 73 -5.27 5.45 1.35
N ILE A 74 -4.19 4.82 0.89
CA ILE A 74 -3.59 3.66 1.54
C ILE A 74 -2.24 4.03 2.15
N LEU A 75 -1.35 4.64 1.37
CA LEU A 75 0.01 4.95 1.83
C LEU A 75 0.12 6.32 2.53
N ILE A 76 -0.82 6.59 3.44
CA ILE A 76 -0.96 7.89 4.12
C ILE A 76 -0.17 7.98 5.43
N SER A 77 -0.01 9.18 5.99
CA SER A 77 0.73 9.38 7.25
C SER A 77 0.07 8.83 8.51
N ASN A 78 -1.27 8.72 8.54
CA ASN A 78 -2.02 8.23 9.70
C ASN A 78 -3.02 7.13 9.31
N PRO A 79 -2.55 5.96 8.87
CA PRO A 79 -3.38 4.85 8.39
C PRO A 79 -4.31 4.26 9.46
N TYR A 80 -4.05 4.49 10.74
CA TYR A 80 -4.93 4.10 11.84
C TYR A 80 -6.37 4.60 11.67
N PHE A 81 -6.55 5.84 11.17
CA PHE A 81 -7.87 6.43 11.01
C PHE A 81 -8.64 5.92 9.78
N ASN A 82 -8.01 5.09 8.93
CA ASN A 82 -8.74 4.41 7.86
C ASN A 82 -9.66 3.28 8.39
N GLU A 83 -9.53 2.91 9.67
CA GLU A 83 -10.43 1.92 10.27
C GLU A 83 -11.83 2.54 10.48
N PRO A 84 -12.92 1.86 10.08
CA PRO A 84 -14.27 2.37 10.24
C PRO A 84 -14.57 2.78 11.69
N GLY A 85 -15.08 4.00 11.87
CA GLY A 85 -15.45 4.54 13.18
C GLY A 85 -14.30 5.17 13.98
N PHE A 86 -13.06 5.13 13.50
CA PHE A 86 -11.92 5.72 14.21
C PHE A 86 -11.71 7.20 13.90
N ASP A 87 -12.34 7.71 12.83
CA ASP A 87 -12.24 9.12 12.42
C ASP A 87 -12.67 10.11 13.50
N THR A 88 -13.67 9.75 14.33
CA THR A 88 -14.15 10.61 15.43
C THR A 88 -13.10 10.80 16.53
N SER A 89 -12.13 9.89 16.63
CA SER A 89 -11.03 9.98 17.60
C SER A 89 -9.86 10.85 17.12
N ARG A 90 -9.89 11.30 15.86
CA ARG A 90 -8.83 12.13 15.28
C ARG A 90 -8.69 13.46 16.03
N GLY A 91 -7.46 13.82 16.38
CA GLY A 91 -7.18 15.03 17.16
C GLY A 91 -7.33 14.85 18.67
N THR A 92 -7.91 13.76 19.16
CA THR A 92 -7.91 13.44 20.60
C THR A 92 -6.55 12.91 21.04
N VAL A 93 -6.18 13.13 22.31
CA VAL A 93 -4.92 12.60 22.89
C VAL A 93 -4.84 11.08 22.73
N ARG A 94 -5.95 10.38 23.01
CA ARG A 94 -6.02 8.92 22.88
C ARG A 94 -5.89 8.46 21.42
N GLY A 95 -6.63 9.07 20.50
CA GLY A 95 -6.57 8.71 19.07
C GLY A 95 -5.18 8.95 18.47
N ASN A 96 -4.53 10.06 18.85
CA ASN A 96 -3.17 10.36 18.41
C ASN A 96 -2.15 9.34 18.97
N ALA A 97 -2.25 8.96 20.24
CA ALA A 97 -1.39 7.93 20.83
C ALA A 97 -1.57 6.55 20.17
N CYS A 98 -2.82 6.16 19.89
CA CYS A 98 -3.14 4.94 19.15
C CYS A 98 -2.57 4.99 17.71
N SER A 99 -2.74 6.10 17.00
CA SER A 99 -2.18 6.30 15.66
C SER A 99 -0.66 6.21 15.65
N GLN A 100 0.02 6.81 16.63
CA GLN A 100 1.48 6.74 16.75
C GLN A 100 1.96 5.29 16.96
N ARG A 101 1.29 4.53 17.84
CA ARG A 101 1.60 3.11 18.07
C ARG A 101 1.38 2.28 16.81
N TYR A 102 0.28 2.53 16.10
CA TYR A 102 0.01 1.88 14.82
C TYR A 102 1.10 2.20 13.79
N ASN A 103 1.49 3.47 13.67
CA ASN A 103 2.56 3.91 12.76
C ASN A 103 3.91 3.26 13.10
N ALA A 104 4.24 3.10 14.38
CA ALA A 104 5.46 2.40 14.80
C ALA A 104 5.49 0.95 14.31
N ASN A 105 4.36 0.23 14.45
CA ASN A 105 4.24 -1.14 13.94
C ASN A 105 4.35 -1.18 12.41
N ILE A 106 3.66 -0.27 11.69
CA ILE A 106 3.74 -0.21 10.23
C ILE A 106 5.17 0.08 9.77
N ARG A 107 5.92 0.98 10.43
CA ARG A 107 7.34 1.24 10.10
C ARG A 107 8.19 -0.02 10.20
N GLN A 108 8.01 -0.78 11.29
CA GLN A 108 8.74 -2.04 11.46
C GLN A 108 8.39 -3.02 10.32
N HIS A 109 7.11 -3.15 10.00
CA HIS A 109 6.66 -3.99 8.89
C HIS A 109 7.18 -3.53 7.53
N THR A 110 7.26 -2.23 7.28
CA THR A 110 7.84 -1.64 6.07
C THR A 110 9.30 -2.05 5.93
N ILE A 111 10.09 -1.90 6.99
CA ILE A 111 11.50 -2.30 7.00
C ILE A 111 11.63 -3.80 6.72
N ASP A 112 10.85 -4.64 7.38
CA ASP A 112 10.99 -6.09 7.27
C ASP A 112 10.53 -6.62 5.90
N ALA A 113 9.32 -6.26 5.47
CA ALA A 113 8.68 -6.86 4.30
C ALA A 113 8.86 -6.05 3.01
N ALA A 114 8.87 -4.71 3.10
CA ALA A 114 8.94 -3.84 1.92
C ALA A 114 10.36 -3.35 1.59
N ILE A 115 11.36 -3.65 2.45
CA ILE A 115 12.76 -3.31 2.21
C ILE A 115 13.63 -4.56 2.34
N LYS A 116 13.82 -5.06 3.57
CA LYS A 116 14.75 -6.14 3.88
C LYS A 116 14.45 -7.43 3.14
N SER A 117 13.17 -7.83 3.06
CA SER A 117 12.75 -9.02 2.32
C SER A 117 13.10 -8.93 0.85
N HIS A 118 12.81 -7.79 0.19
CA HIS A 118 13.10 -7.58 -1.22
C HIS A 118 14.59 -7.53 -1.52
N LEU A 119 15.37 -6.81 -0.69
CA LEU A 119 16.83 -6.80 -0.81
C LEU A 119 17.42 -8.20 -0.61
N SER A 120 16.94 -8.94 0.38
CA SER A 120 17.40 -10.31 0.65
C SER A 120 17.07 -11.26 -0.50
N SER A 121 15.92 -11.10 -1.17
CA SER A 121 15.58 -11.91 -2.35
C SER A 121 16.45 -11.56 -3.55
N ASN A 122 16.77 -10.28 -3.77
CA ASN A 122 17.68 -9.85 -4.85
C ASN A 122 19.08 -10.42 -4.64
N LEU A 123 19.65 -10.26 -3.44
CA LEU A 123 21.00 -10.74 -3.12
C LEU A 123 21.14 -12.28 -3.24
N LYS A 124 20.03 -13.01 -3.08
CA LYS A 124 19.99 -14.47 -3.22
C LYS A 124 19.62 -14.94 -4.63
N ASN A 125 19.45 -14.03 -5.60
CA ASN A 125 18.95 -14.31 -6.95
C ASN A 125 17.59 -15.07 -6.96
N ASN A 126 16.78 -14.86 -5.94
CA ASN A 126 15.43 -15.42 -5.79
C ASN A 126 14.37 -14.32 -5.82
N ASN A 127 14.64 -13.23 -6.55
CA ASN A 127 13.70 -12.14 -6.70
C ASN A 127 12.47 -12.62 -7.47
N VAL A 128 11.31 -12.50 -6.83
CA VAL A 128 10.01 -12.86 -7.43
C VAL A 128 9.62 -11.87 -8.53
N TYR A 129 10.17 -10.65 -8.50
CA TYR A 129 9.84 -9.55 -9.41
C TYR A 129 11.11 -8.98 -10.09
N PRO A 130 11.80 -9.78 -10.93
CA PRO A 130 13.07 -9.40 -11.57
C PRO A 130 12.94 -8.12 -12.43
N GLU A 131 11.77 -7.88 -13.01
CA GLU A 131 11.49 -6.70 -13.84
C GLU A 131 11.58 -5.38 -13.07
N PHE A 132 11.49 -5.41 -11.73
CA PHE A 132 11.63 -4.23 -10.86
C PHE A 132 12.97 -4.15 -10.13
N GLU A 133 13.88 -5.12 -10.33
CA GLU A 133 15.16 -5.20 -9.61
C GLU A 133 15.99 -3.92 -9.77
N GLY A 134 16.18 -3.45 -11.00
CA GLY A 134 16.96 -2.23 -11.26
C GLY A 134 16.35 -0.97 -10.63
N GLY A 135 15.03 -0.94 -10.44
CA GLY A 135 14.34 0.14 -9.72
C GLY A 135 14.55 0.04 -8.20
N MET A 136 14.45 -1.17 -7.65
CA MET A 136 14.66 -1.43 -6.22
C MET A 136 16.10 -1.24 -5.76
N VAL A 137 17.09 -1.54 -6.60
CA VAL A 137 18.52 -1.42 -6.25
C VAL A 137 18.99 0.04 -6.28
N LYS A 138 18.41 0.86 -7.17
CA LYS A 138 18.75 2.28 -7.30
C LYS A 138 18.08 3.16 -6.24
N HIS A 139 16.89 2.76 -5.79
CA HIS A 139 16.11 3.41 -4.75
C HIS A 139 16.65 3.05 -3.37
#